data_AF-A0A3E0DAJ8-F1
#
_entry.id   AF-A0A3E0DAJ8-F1
#
_cell.length_a   1.000
_cell.length_b   1.000
_cell.length_c   1.000
_cell.angle_alpha   90.00
_cell.angle_beta   90.00
_cell.angle_gamma   90.00
#
_symmetry.space_group_name_H-M   'P 1'
#
loop_
_entity.id
_entity.type
_entity.pdbx_description
1 polymer ?
#
loop_
_entity_poly.entity_id
_entity_poly.type
_entity_poly.pdbx_seq_one_letter_code
_entity_poly.pdbx_strand_id
1 'polypeptide(L)' 'MKKLRIYLDTSVFGGLLDEEFQEYTDPLFKRIDNNEFVKIFSNITETSSFLHLKK' A
#
# COMPACT_ATOMS: atom_id res chain seq x y z
N MET A 1 5.56 13.38 -18.47
CA MET A 1 5.56 13.78 -17.04
C MET A 1 6.14 12.65 -16.20
N LYS A 2 6.98 12.97 -15.22
CA LYS A 2 7.56 11.97 -14.31
C LYS A 2 6.50 11.55 -13.29
N LYS A 3 6.11 10.27 -13.26
CA LYS A 3 5.18 9.75 -12.24
C LYS A 3 5.85 9.77 -10.87
N LEU A 4 5.08 10.12 -9.84
CA LEU A 4 5.57 10.11 -8.47
C LEU A 4 5.80 8.65 -8.03
N ARG A 5 6.91 8.42 -7.34
CA ARG A 5 7.28 7.11 -6.80
C ARG A 5 6.95 7.11 -5.32
N ILE A 6 6.26 6.07 -4.86
CA ILE A 6 5.89 5.93 -3.45
C ILE A 6 6.47 4.63 -2.90
N TYR A 7 6.93 4.71 -1.66
CA TYR A 7 7.33 3.57 -0.86
C TYR A 7 6.31 3.40 0.26
N LEU A 8 5.78 2.21 0.44
CA LEU A 8 4.81 1.90 1.48
C LEU A 8 5.47 1.05 2.55
N ASP A 9 5.42 1.53 3.79
CA ASP A 9 5.81 0.73 4.96
C ASP A 9 4.74 -0.36 5.22
N THR A 10 5.17 -1.48 5.81
CA THR A 10 4.29 -2.50 6.38
C THR A 10 3.21 -1.93 7.30
N SER A 11 3.51 -0.91 8.10
CA SER A 11 2.53 -0.28 9.00
C SER A 11 1.37 0.42 8.26
N VAL A 12 1.61 0.92 7.04
CA VAL A 12 0.58 1.56 6.21
C VAL A 12 -0.49 0.56 5.79
N PHE A 13 -0.12 -0.70 5.59
CA PHE A 13 -1.07 -1.78 5.34
C PHE A 13 -1.85 -2.17 6.60
N GLY A 14 -1.25 -2.02 7.79
CA GLY A 14 -1.98 -2.20 9.05
C GLY A 14 -3.14 -1.21 9.18
N GLY A 15 -2.93 0.04 8.78
CA GLY A 15 -3.96 1.08 8.79
C GLY A 15 -5.17 0.79 7.88
N LEU A 16 -5.02 -0.01 6.82
CA LEU A 16 -6.18 -0.45 6.01
C LEU A 16 -7.17 -1.32 6.79
N LEU A 17 -6.69 -2.03 7.80
CA LEU A 17 -7.48 -2.97 8.61
C LEU A 17 -8.00 -2.33 9.90
N ASP A 18 -7.68 -1.06 10.13
CA ASP A 18 -7.98 -0.34 11.35
C ASP A 18 -8.84 0.89 11.03
N GLU A 19 -10.06 0.92 11.58
CA GLU A 19 -11.04 1.98 11.34
C GLU A 19 -10.51 3.37 11.70
N GLU A 20 -9.56 3.48 12.65
CA GLU A 20 -8.93 4.74 13.02
C GLU A 20 -8.22 5.41 11.83
N PHE A 21 -7.70 4.61 10.89
CA PHE A 21 -6.85 5.10 9.80
C PHE A 21 -7.53 5.06 8.43
N GLN A 22 -8.74 4.50 8.32
CA GLN A 22 -9.46 4.35 7.05
C GLN A 22 -9.65 5.67 6.28
N GLU A 23 -9.93 6.77 6.99
CA GLU A 23 -10.07 8.10 6.37
C GLU A 23 -8.83 8.50 5.55
N TYR A 24 -7.64 8.08 5.98
CA TYR A 24 -6.37 8.38 5.32
C TYR A 24 -5.95 7.29 4.34
N THR A 25 -6.16 6.01 4.69
CA THR A 25 -5.71 4.89 3.86
C THR A 25 -6.59 4.71 2.64
N ASP A 26 -7.92 4.82 2.75
CA ASP A 26 -8.81 4.55 1.63
C ASP A 26 -8.55 5.45 0.40
N PRO A 27 -8.39 6.78 0.56
CA PRO A 27 -8.05 7.64 -0.57
C PRO A 27 -6.67 7.35 -1.14
N LEU A 28 -5.69 7.01 -0.28
CA LEU A 28 -4.33 6.67 -0.72
C LEU A 28 -4.34 5.42 -1.60
N PHE A 29 -5.00 4.35 -1.16
CA PHE A 29 -5.08 3.09 -1.89
C PHE A 29 -5.89 3.21 -3.17
N LYS A 30 -7.00 3.98 -3.18
CA LYS A 30 -7.73 4.27 -4.41
C LYS A 30 -6.86 4.95 -5.48
N ARG A 31 -6.01 5.90 -5.08
CA ARG A 31 -5.08 6.58 -6.00
C ARG A 31 -3.96 5.64 -6.49
N ILE A 32 -3.51 4.73 -5.63
CA ILE A 32 -2.57 3.67 -6.00
C ILE A 32 -3.19 2.74 -7.05
N ASP A 33 -4.45 2.34 -6.88
CA ASP A 33 -5.19 1.50 -7.82
C ASP A 33 -5.44 2.20 -9.16
N ASN A 34 -5.63 3.53 -9.13
CA ASN A 34 -5.73 4.37 -10.32
C ASN A 34 -4.38 4.55 -11.07
N ASN A 35 -3.30 3.85 -10.68
CA ASN A 35 -1.97 3.95 -11.28
C ASN A 35 -1.40 5.39 -11.30
N GLU A 36 -1.81 6.23 -10.33
CA GLU A 36 -1.26 7.59 -10.13
C GLU A 36 0.19 7.56 -9.66
N PHE A 37 0.61 6.45 -9.04
CA PHE A 37 1.95 6.25 -8.51
C PHE A 37 2.66 5.06 -9.15
N VAL A 38 3.99 5.15 -9.18
CA VAL A 38 4.85 3.97 -9.40
C VAL A 38 5.12 3.35 -8.02
N LYS A 39 4.51 2.19 -7.77
CA LYS A 39 4.70 1.40 -6.55
C LYS A 39 6.13 0.87 -6.48
N ILE A 40 6.82 1.14 -5.38
CA ILE A 40 8.11 0.52 -5.07
C ILE A 40 7.91 -0.36 -3.85
N PHE A 41 8.06 -1.66 -4.03
CA PHE A 41 8.11 -2.61 -2.92
C PHE A 41 9.57 -2.76 -2.47
N SER A 42 9.81 -2.83 -1.16
CA SER A 42 11.08 -3.38 -0.66
C SER A 42 11.02 -4.89 -0.79
N ASN A 43 12.14 -5.52 -1.15
CA ASN A 43 12.31 -6.98 -1.15
C ASN A 43 12.01 -7.62 0.22
N ILE A 44 11.91 -6.83 1.29
CA ILE A 44 11.56 -7.29 2.65
C ILE A 44 10.03 -7.45 2.83
N THR A 45 9.21 -6.76 2.03
CA THR A 45 7.74 -6.78 2.13
C THR A 45 7.09 -7.87 1.25
N GLU A 46 7.84 -8.42 0.29
CA GLU A 46 7.33 -9.45 -0.63
C GLU A 46 7.05 -10.78 0.10
N THR A 47 7.83 -11.10 1.14
CA THR A 47 7.73 -12.39 1.84
C THR A 47 6.61 -12.42 2.90
N SER A 48 6.27 -11.29 3.54
CA SER A 48 5.29 -11.28 4.64
C SER A 48 3.86 -10.99 4.22
N SER A 49 3.63 -10.11 3.24
CA SER A 49 2.28 -9.68 2.86
C SER A 49 1.59 -10.60 1.83
N PHE A 50 2.34 -11.31 0.99
CA PHE A 50 1.74 -12.21 -0.03
C PHE A 50 1.26 -13.55 0.52
N LEU A 51 1.72 -13.96 1.71
CA LEU A 51 1.39 -15.28 2.27
C LEU A 51 -0.02 -15.33 2.88
N HIS A 52 -0.63 -14.19 3.20
CA HIS A 52 -1.94 -14.14 3.87
C HIS A 52 -3.14 -13.89 2.94
N LEU A 53 -2.92 -13.59 1.65
CA LEU A 53 -3.97 -13.31 0.67
C LEU A 53 -4.25 -14.47 -0.31
N LYS A 54 -3.66 -15.65 -0.07
CA LYS A 54 -3.84 -16.87 -0.89
C LYS A 54 -4.40 -18.07 -0.13
N LYS A 55 -5.09 -17.86 0.98
CA LYS A 55 -5.92 -18.90 1.61
C LYS A 55 -7.38 -18.49 1.60
#